data_AF-A0A498G504-F1
#
_entry.id   AF-A0A498G504-F1
#
_cell.length_a   1.000
_cell.length_b   1.000
_cell.length_c   1.000
_cell.angle_alpha   90.00
_cell.angle_beta   90.00
_cell.angle_gamma   90.00
#
_symmetry.space_group_name_H-M   'P 1'
#
loop_
_entity.id
_entity.type
_entity.pdbx_description
1 polymer ?
#
loop_
_entity_poly.entity_id
_entity_poly.type
_entity_poly.pdbx_seq_one_letter_code
_entity_poly.pdbx_strand_id
1 'polypeptide(L)'
;IPWGHKLETQQDYDAFETILEASKAQATRPLRPVVYTSTGKIARGENRTELVQLLNNEDIGECFLLFEDLDKHDTTESEYKHIIDFVYDLSSAGIDPYFYYGDFFANLLHDFGLQGAAYGTIHGEQYRESVKPKTSSGMSSRYYLDKAKDFLQIQAVVDIMTRAD
;
A
#
# COMPACT_ATOMS: atom_id res chain seq x y z
N ILE A 1 2.44 12.86 1.19
CA ILE A 1 3.49 11.89 0.78
C ILE A 1 2.92 10.52 1.13
N PRO A 2 2.89 9.53 0.22
CA PRO A 2 2.44 8.19 0.57
C PRO A 2 3.40 7.60 1.61
N TRP A 3 2.90 7.35 2.83
CA TRP A 3 3.61 6.59 3.86
C TRP A 3 3.19 5.13 3.78
N GLY A 4 4.14 4.20 3.89
CA GLY A 4 3.85 2.78 3.97
C GLY A 4 4.02 2.30 5.40
N HIS A 5 2.93 2.27 6.17
CA HIS A 5 2.87 1.61 7.47
C HIS A 5 1.78 0.54 7.40
N LYS A 6 2.12 -0.71 7.72
CA LYS A 6 1.18 -1.82 7.58
C LYS A 6 0.14 -1.77 8.71
N LEU A 7 -1.14 -1.77 8.35
CA LEU A 7 -2.29 -1.63 9.22
C LEU A 7 -2.83 -3.02 9.58
N GLU A 8 -2.30 -3.61 10.64
CA GLU A 8 -2.68 -4.95 11.12
C GLU A 8 -3.20 -4.94 12.55
N THR A 9 -2.57 -4.14 13.41
CA THR A 9 -2.83 -4.04 14.85
C THR A 9 -3.34 -2.65 15.24
N GLN A 10 -3.91 -2.52 16.44
CA GLN A 10 -4.36 -1.23 16.96
C GLN A 10 -3.22 -0.20 17.03
N GLN A 11 -2.01 -0.63 17.42
CA GLN A 11 -0.84 0.25 17.47
C GLN A 11 -0.50 0.82 16.08
N ASP A 12 -0.76 0.06 15.02
CA ASP A 12 -0.55 0.53 13.66
C ASP A 12 -1.54 1.63 13.28
N TYR A 13 -2.79 1.51 13.75
CA TYR A 13 -3.80 2.53 13.52
C TYR A 13 -3.49 3.80 14.30
N ASP A 14 -3.12 3.69 15.58
CA ASP A 14 -2.75 4.85 16.40
C ASP A 14 -1.57 5.62 15.76
N ALA A 15 -0.59 4.89 15.22
CA ALA A 15 0.53 5.49 14.49
C ALA A 15 0.07 6.15 13.18
N PHE A 16 -0.84 5.50 12.45
CA PHE A 16 -1.39 6.02 11.19
C PHE A 16 -2.22 7.30 11.40
N GLU A 17 -3.06 7.35 12.45
CA GLU A 17 -3.81 8.55 12.86
C GLU A 17 -2.84 9.68 13.21
N THR A 18 -1.83 9.40 14.03
CA THR A 18 -0.80 10.39 14.40
C THR A 18 -0.12 10.99 13.16
N ILE A 19 0.21 10.14 12.17
CA ILE A 19 0.83 10.60 10.92
C ILE A 19 -0.18 11.40 10.07
N LEU A 20 -1.45 10.97 10.01
CA LEU A 20 -2.52 11.69 9.31
C LEU A 20 -2.72 13.09 9.88
N GLU A 21 -2.91 13.21 11.19
CA GLU A 21 -3.12 14.47 11.88
C GLU A 21 -1.94 15.43 11.65
N ALA A 22 -0.71 14.95 11.85
CA ALA A 22 0.50 15.73 11.64
C ALA A 22 0.64 16.20 10.18
N SER A 23 0.23 15.35 9.23
CA SER A 23 0.27 15.66 7.81
C SER A 23 -0.81 16.67 7.42
N LYS A 24 -2.03 16.54 7.95
CA LYS A 24 -3.13 17.48 7.71
C LYS A 24 -2.79 18.88 8.20
N ALA A 25 -2.15 18.98 9.37
CA ALA A 25 -1.72 20.25 9.94
C ALA A 25 -0.77 21.04 9.02
N GLN A 26 -0.07 20.36 8.11
CA GLN A 26 0.92 20.95 7.20
C GLN A 26 0.48 20.95 5.74
N ALA A 27 -0.59 20.20 5.40
CA ALA A 27 -0.99 20.01 4.02
C ALA A 27 -1.79 21.21 3.50
N THR A 28 -1.45 21.67 2.30
CA THR A 28 -2.20 22.68 1.55
C THR A 28 -3.14 22.07 0.50
N ARG A 29 -3.17 20.74 0.42
CA ARG A 29 -3.96 19.94 -0.52
C ARG A 29 -4.55 18.73 0.20
N PRO A 30 -5.66 18.15 -0.31
CA PRO A 30 -6.21 16.91 0.23
C PRO A 30 -5.14 15.81 0.31
N LEU A 31 -5.21 15.03 1.38
CA LEU A 31 -4.31 13.90 1.59
C LEU A 31 -4.82 12.67 0.86
N ARG A 32 -3.87 11.84 0.41
CA ARG A 32 -4.09 10.53 -0.19
C ARG A 32 -3.22 9.50 0.52
N PRO A 33 -3.61 9.04 1.71
CA PRO A 33 -2.80 8.09 2.46
C PRO A 33 -2.76 6.72 1.77
N VAL A 34 -1.76 5.91 2.10
CA VAL A 34 -1.71 4.51 1.64
C VAL A 34 -2.26 3.61 2.74
N VAL A 35 -3.35 2.92 2.45
CA VAL A 35 -3.85 1.79 3.24
C VAL A 35 -3.04 0.57 2.86
N TYR A 36 -2.00 0.29 3.62
CA TYR A 36 -1.16 -0.89 3.46
C TYR A 36 -1.62 -1.99 4.42
N THR A 37 -2.08 -3.14 3.94
CA THR A 37 -2.58 -4.24 4.80
C THR A 37 -2.41 -5.61 4.11
N SER A 38 -2.79 -6.71 4.76
CA SER A 38 -2.82 -8.06 4.16
C SER A 38 -4.19 -8.38 3.55
N THR A 39 -4.21 -9.32 2.58
CA THR A 39 -5.48 -9.87 2.05
C THR A 39 -6.25 -10.65 3.13
N GLY A 40 -5.52 -11.26 4.08
CA GLY A 40 -6.07 -11.96 5.24
C GLY A 40 -6.80 -11.05 6.22
N LYS A 41 -6.30 -9.82 6.45
CA LYS A 41 -6.96 -8.82 7.31
C LYS A 41 -8.32 -8.44 6.73
N ILE A 42 -8.36 -8.08 5.45
CA ILE A 42 -9.59 -7.63 4.76
C ILE A 42 -10.57 -8.78 4.44
N ALA A 43 -10.17 -10.04 4.62
CA ALA A 43 -11.08 -11.18 4.54
C ALA A 43 -12.23 -11.09 5.56
N ARG A 44 -11.98 -10.45 6.72
CA ARG A 44 -13.00 -10.25 7.76
C ARG A 44 -13.69 -8.91 7.56
N GLY A 45 -15.02 -8.93 7.42
CA GLY A 45 -15.81 -7.71 7.22
C GLY A 45 -15.69 -6.68 8.35
N GLU A 46 -15.47 -7.13 9.59
CA GLU A 46 -15.22 -6.26 10.75
C GLU A 46 -13.95 -5.41 10.56
N ASN A 47 -12.86 -6.02 10.08
CA ASN A 47 -11.60 -5.33 9.82
C ASN A 47 -11.73 -4.37 8.63
N ARG A 48 -12.49 -4.75 7.59
CA ARG A 48 -12.76 -3.82 6.48
C ARG A 48 -13.51 -2.59 6.97
N THR A 49 -14.56 -2.81 7.76
CA THR A 49 -15.37 -1.72 8.34
C THR A 49 -14.51 -0.79 9.18
N GLU A 50 -13.62 -1.35 9.99
CA GLU A 50 -12.66 -0.59 10.82
C GLU A 50 -11.71 0.27 9.96
N LEU A 51 -11.13 -0.28 8.89
CA LEU A 51 -10.27 0.47 7.97
C LEU A 51 -11.02 1.59 7.23
N VAL A 52 -12.28 1.36 6.84
CA VAL A 52 -13.12 2.40 6.23
C VAL A 52 -13.45 3.50 7.25
N GLN A 53 -13.78 3.12 8.48
CA GLN A 53 -14.08 4.08 9.56
C GLN A 53 -12.87 4.94 9.91
N LEU A 54 -11.67 4.35 9.95
CA LEU A 54 -10.42 5.08 10.17
C LEU A 54 -10.25 6.24 9.17
N LEU A 55 -10.50 5.99 7.88
CA LEU A 55 -10.41 7.03 6.85
C LEU A 55 -11.55 8.06 6.94
N ASN A 56 -12.77 7.63 7.24
CA ASN A 56 -13.92 8.52 7.38
C ASN A 56 -13.82 9.45 8.59
N ASN A 57 -13.36 8.94 9.74
CA ASN A 57 -13.13 9.76 10.94
C ASN A 57 -12.11 10.87 10.66
N GLU A 58 -11.19 10.58 9.74
CA GLU A 58 -10.16 11.48 9.28
C GLU A 58 -10.54 12.25 8.01
N ASP A 59 -11.81 12.30 7.60
CA ASP A 59 -12.28 13.08 6.43
C ASP A 59 -11.42 12.85 5.17
N ILE A 60 -11.01 11.60 4.93
CA ILE A 60 -10.18 11.22 3.78
C ILE A 60 -11.08 10.82 2.62
N GLY A 61 -11.13 11.65 1.57
CA GLY A 61 -11.91 11.37 0.37
C GLY A 61 -11.21 10.51 -0.68
N GLU A 62 -9.90 10.28 -0.58
CA GLU A 62 -9.12 9.54 -1.58
C GLU A 62 -8.01 8.72 -0.89
N CYS A 63 -7.79 7.47 -1.28
CA CYS A 63 -6.73 6.63 -0.70
C CYS A 63 -6.01 5.74 -1.72
N PHE A 64 -4.76 5.38 -1.43
CA PHE A 64 -4.04 4.35 -2.16
C PHE A 64 -4.13 3.01 -1.42
N LEU A 65 -4.33 1.92 -2.16
CA LEU A 65 -4.38 0.55 -1.64
C LEU A 65 -3.10 -0.18 -1.93
N LEU A 66 -2.58 -0.87 -0.92
CA LEU A 66 -1.42 -1.73 -1.04
C LEU A 66 -1.66 -3.01 -0.23
N PHE A 67 -1.48 -4.16 -0.85
CA PHE A 67 -1.64 -5.45 -0.21
C PHE A 67 -0.31 -6.21 -0.19
N GLU A 68 0.12 -6.67 0.99
CA GLU A 68 1.40 -7.39 1.14
C GLU A 68 1.43 -8.70 0.34
N ASP A 69 0.31 -9.44 0.36
CA ASP A 69 0.23 -10.81 -0.15
C ASP A 69 -0.31 -10.90 -1.59
N LEU A 70 -0.47 -9.76 -2.28
CA LEU A 70 -1.00 -9.74 -3.64
C LEU A 70 0.10 -10.08 -4.65
N ASP A 71 0.30 -11.38 -4.89
CA ASP A 71 1.13 -11.91 -5.98
C ASP A 71 0.25 -12.53 -7.07
N LYS A 72 0.38 -12.04 -8.31
CA LYS A 72 -0.37 -12.51 -9.49
C LYS A 72 -0.33 -14.02 -9.72
N HIS A 73 0.70 -14.71 -9.22
CA HIS A 73 0.84 -16.16 -9.38
C HIS A 73 0.17 -16.95 -8.25
N ASP A 74 0.09 -16.37 -7.06
CA ASP A 74 -0.30 -17.07 -5.83
C ASP A 74 -1.60 -16.52 -5.21
N THR A 75 -2.25 -15.52 -5.85
CA THR A 75 -3.52 -14.96 -5.38
C THR A 75 -4.70 -15.86 -5.74
N THR A 76 -5.47 -16.23 -4.73
CA THR A 76 -6.67 -17.07 -4.85
C THR A 76 -7.92 -16.26 -5.24
N GLU A 77 -8.93 -16.93 -5.77
CA GLU A 77 -10.25 -16.32 -6.05
C GLU A 77 -10.87 -15.68 -4.80
N SER A 78 -10.71 -16.31 -3.63
CA SER A 78 -11.19 -15.76 -2.35
C SER A 78 -10.51 -14.44 -1.99
N GLU A 79 -9.21 -14.33 -2.22
CA GLU A 79 -8.48 -13.08 -1.94
C GLU A 79 -8.91 -11.97 -2.88
N TYR A 80 -9.10 -12.28 -4.16
CA TYR A 80 -9.66 -11.33 -5.11
C TYR A 80 -11.06 -10.85 -4.70
N LYS A 81 -11.92 -11.75 -4.22
CA LYS A 81 -13.22 -11.37 -3.69
C LYS A 81 -13.11 -10.43 -2.49
N HIS A 82 -12.20 -10.70 -1.56
CA HIS A 82 -12.00 -9.81 -0.40
C HIS A 82 -11.52 -8.43 -0.81
N ILE A 83 -10.65 -8.35 -1.82
CA ILE A 83 -10.20 -7.07 -2.39
C ILE A 83 -11.35 -6.34 -3.07
N ILE A 84 -12.17 -7.03 -3.86
CA ILE A 84 -13.37 -6.46 -4.50
C ILE A 84 -14.31 -5.90 -3.44
N ASP A 85 -14.63 -6.69 -2.41
CA ASP A 85 -15.50 -6.27 -1.32
C ASP A 85 -14.93 -5.02 -0.63
N PHE A 86 -13.63 -4.96 -0.39
CA PHE A 86 -13.01 -3.80 0.26
C PHE A 86 -13.01 -2.54 -0.62
N VAL A 87 -12.74 -2.67 -1.93
CA VAL A 87 -12.85 -1.55 -2.87
C VAL A 87 -14.29 -1.02 -2.93
N TYR A 88 -15.26 -1.94 -2.96
CA TYR A 88 -16.68 -1.58 -2.94
C TYR A 88 -17.08 -0.88 -1.64
N ASP A 89 -16.61 -1.37 -0.49
CA ASP A 89 -16.88 -0.79 0.83
C ASP A 89 -16.33 0.66 0.91
N LEU A 90 -15.12 0.91 0.39
CA LEU A 90 -14.51 2.25 0.32
C LEU A 90 -15.30 3.19 -0.60
N SER A 91 -15.59 2.75 -1.82
CA SER A 91 -16.33 3.55 -2.80
C SER A 91 -17.75 3.87 -2.31
N SER A 92 -18.41 2.91 -1.67
CA SER A 92 -19.74 3.10 -1.05
C SER A 92 -19.71 4.10 0.11
N ALA A 93 -18.56 4.24 0.78
CA ALA A 93 -18.34 5.25 1.81
C ALA A 93 -17.98 6.64 1.24
N GLY A 94 -17.89 6.79 -0.08
CA GLY A 94 -17.50 8.05 -0.74
C GLY A 94 -15.99 8.30 -0.73
N ILE A 95 -15.19 7.28 -0.47
CA ILE A 95 -13.73 7.33 -0.55
C ILE A 95 -13.34 6.77 -1.91
N ASP A 96 -12.51 7.49 -2.64
CA ASP A 96 -11.99 7.06 -3.94
C ASP A 96 -10.73 6.19 -3.78
N PRO A 97 -10.80 4.87 -4.00
CA PRO A 97 -9.65 4.00 -3.88
C PRO A 97 -8.85 3.96 -5.19
N TYR A 98 -7.54 4.04 -5.05
CA TYR A 98 -6.56 3.86 -6.13
C TYR A 98 -5.61 2.75 -5.76
N PHE A 99 -5.20 1.90 -6.70
CA PHE A 99 -4.13 0.97 -6.40
C PHE A 99 -2.78 1.67 -6.35
N TYR A 100 -1.94 1.35 -5.37
CA TYR A 100 -0.58 1.89 -5.30
C TYR A 100 0.33 1.28 -6.38
N TYR A 101 0.07 0.02 -6.77
CA TYR A 101 0.66 -0.61 -7.96
C TYR A 101 -0.45 -1.28 -8.77
N GLY A 102 -0.55 -0.92 -10.05
CA GLY A 102 -1.51 -1.52 -10.98
C GLY A 102 -0.96 -2.76 -11.67
N ASP A 103 -1.75 -3.83 -11.69
CA ASP A 103 -1.60 -4.97 -12.60
C ASP A 103 -2.93 -5.18 -13.37
N PHE A 104 -3.02 -6.18 -14.24
CA PHE A 104 -4.20 -6.52 -15.04
C PHE A 104 -5.51 -6.54 -14.21
N PHE A 105 -5.46 -7.00 -12.97
CA PHE A 105 -6.60 -7.04 -12.06
C PHE A 105 -7.16 -5.65 -11.70
N ALA A 106 -6.33 -4.61 -11.70
CA ALA A 106 -6.75 -3.24 -11.38
C ALA A 106 -7.82 -2.71 -12.36
N ASN A 107 -7.75 -3.11 -13.63
CA ASN A 107 -8.72 -2.67 -14.63
C ASN A 107 -10.12 -3.25 -14.38
N LEU A 108 -10.21 -4.47 -13.85
CA LEU A 108 -11.48 -5.13 -13.53
C LEU A 108 -12.15 -4.51 -12.30
N LEU A 109 -11.35 -4.00 -11.36
CA LEU A 109 -11.87 -3.36 -10.15
C LEU A 109 -12.50 -2.00 -10.40
N HIS A 110 -12.34 -1.42 -11.60
CA HIS A 110 -12.98 -0.16 -11.96
C HIS A 110 -14.50 -0.26 -11.83
N ASP A 111 -15.10 -1.37 -12.27
CA ASP A 111 -16.54 -1.63 -12.18
C ASP A 111 -17.04 -1.72 -10.72
N PHE A 112 -16.13 -1.92 -9.77
CA PHE A 112 -16.41 -2.03 -8.33
C PHE A 112 -16.06 -0.76 -7.54
N GLY A 113 -15.61 0.30 -8.22
CA GLY A 113 -15.35 1.61 -7.61
C GLY A 113 -13.87 2.03 -7.58
N LEU A 114 -12.94 1.23 -8.11
CA LEU A 114 -11.54 1.64 -8.22
C LEU A 114 -11.39 2.80 -9.22
N GLN A 115 -10.79 3.91 -8.76
CA GLN A 115 -10.62 5.12 -9.58
C GLN A 115 -9.35 5.10 -10.44
N GLY A 116 -8.41 4.21 -10.15
CA GLY A 116 -7.23 4.00 -10.98
C GLY A 116 -6.10 3.31 -10.25
N ALA A 117 -4.91 3.34 -10.86
CA ALA A 117 -3.70 2.83 -10.26
C ALA A 117 -2.54 3.82 -10.43
N ALA A 118 -1.68 3.91 -9.42
CA ALA A 118 -0.43 4.64 -9.50
C ALA A 118 0.60 3.84 -10.32
N TYR A 119 1.40 4.57 -11.08
CA TYR A 119 2.55 4.03 -11.81
C TYR A 119 3.79 4.15 -10.92
N GLY A 120 4.23 3.03 -10.36
CA GLY A 120 5.44 2.97 -9.57
C GLY A 120 6.67 2.63 -10.42
N THR A 121 7.75 3.40 -10.25
CA THR A 121 9.06 3.12 -10.90
C THR A 121 9.68 1.78 -10.51
N ILE A 122 9.20 1.12 -9.44
CA ILE A 122 9.67 -0.22 -9.03
C ILE A 122 9.31 -1.29 -10.08
N HIS A 123 8.22 -1.11 -10.84
CA HIS A 123 7.83 -1.98 -11.95
C HIS A 123 8.11 -1.36 -13.33
N GLY A 124 8.77 -0.20 -13.36
CA GLY A 124 9.29 0.42 -14.60
C GLY A 124 10.58 -0.23 -15.10
N GLU A 125 11.03 -1.32 -14.49
CA GLU A 125 12.24 -2.03 -14.89
C GLU A 125 11.90 -3.15 -15.86
N GLN A 126 12.66 -3.21 -16.95
CA GLN A 126 12.73 -4.29 -17.91
C GLN A 126 13.08 -5.61 -17.19
N TYR A 127 12.11 -6.25 -16.55
CA TYR A 127 12.32 -7.59 -16.01
C TYR A 127 12.17 -8.60 -17.13
N ARG A 128 13.28 -9.21 -17.54
CA ARG A 128 13.23 -10.54 -18.17
C ARG A 128 12.70 -11.51 -17.11
N GLU A 129 11.69 -12.28 -17.48
CA GLU A 129 11.15 -13.35 -16.65
C GLU A 129 12.29 -14.25 -16.13
N SER A 130 12.29 -14.50 -14.82
CA SER A 130 13.23 -15.40 -14.16
C SER A 130 12.45 -16.52 -13.51
N VAL A 131 12.86 -17.76 -13.78
CA VAL A 131 12.20 -18.99 -13.26
C VAL A 131 12.74 -19.39 -11.88
N LYS A 132 13.49 -18.51 -11.20
CA LYS A 132 14.05 -18.79 -9.88
C LYS A 132 13.09 -18.34 -8.77
N PRO A 133 12.81 -19.17 -7.75
CA PRO A 133 12.01 -18.76 -6.61
C PRO A 133 12.66 -17.57 -5.88
N LYS A 134 11.88 -16.54 -5.53
CA LYS A 134 12.35 -15.43 -4.69
C LYS A 134 12.46 -15.91 -3.24
N THR A 135 13.61 -15.69 -2.61
CA THR A 135 13.89 -16.07 -1.22
C THR A 135 13.71 -14.92 -0.20
N SER A 136 13.03 -13.84 -0.56
CA SER A 136 12.71 -12.77 0.40
C SER A 136 11.38 -12.09 0.07
N SER A 137 10.38 -12.31 0.92
CA SER A 137 9.14 -11.54 1.00
C SER A 137 9.35 -10.43 2.03
N GLY A 138 9.62 -9.22 1.55
CA GLY A 138 9.75 -8.04 2.39
C GLY A 138 9.69 -6.80 1.54
N MET A 139 8.61 -6.04 1.67
CA MET A 139 8.47 -4.76 0.97
C MET A 139 9.39 -3.73 1.62
N SER A 140 10.14 -2.98 0.82
CA SER A 140 11.05 -1.93 1.32
C SER A 140 10.23 -0.76 1.88
N SER A 141 10.27 -0.56 3.19
CA SER A 141 9.74 0.62 3.87
C SER A 141 10.45 1.89 3.37
N ARG A 142 9.68 2.86 2.84
CA ARG A 142 10.21 4.17 2.43
C ARG A 142 10.11 5.15 3.61
N TYR A 143 11.24 5.46 4.25
CA TYR A 143 11.33 6.47 5.31
C TYR A 143 11.54 7.87 4.70
N TYR A 144 10.75 8.85 5.13
CA TYR A 144 10.92 10.26 4.75
C TYR A 144 11.29 11.09 5.98
N LEU A 145 12.58 11.10 6.32
CA LEU A 145 13.19 12.00 7.30
C LEU A 145 14.61 12.30 6.81
N ASP A 146 14.99 13.58 6.73
CA ASP A 146 16.22 14.11 6.10
C ASP A 146 17.56 13.59 6.67
N LYS A 147 17.53 12.76 7.71
CA LYS A 147 18.69 12.02 8.23
C LYS A 147 18.85 10.61 7.65
N ALA A 148 17.88 10.15 6.85
CA ALA A 148 17.88 8.85 6.21
C ALA A 148 18.84 8.86 5.01
N LYS A 149 20.11 8.61 5.31
CA LYS A 149 21.16 8.13 4.40
C LYS A 149 20.81 6.82 3.66
N ASP A 150 19.58 6.35 3.70
CA ASP A 150 19.12 5.10 3.08
C ASP A 150 18.74 5.27 1.58
N PHE A 151 19.19 6.35 0.96
CA PHE A 151 19.14 6.64 -0.48
C PHE A 151 20.06 5.77 -1.35
N LEU A 152 20.41 4.58 -0.88
CA LEU A 152 21.13 3.57 -1.66
C LEU A 152 20.24 2.34 -1.76
N GLN A 153 20.06 1.84 -2.98
CA GLN A 153 19.58 0.47 -3.17
C GLN A 153 20.48 -0.47 -2.33
N ILE A 154 19.90 -1.50 -1.72
CA ILE A 154 20.61 -2.43 -0.81
C ILE A 154 21.94 -2.92 -1.43
N GLN A 155 21.97 -3.19 -2.72
CA GLN A 155 23.19 -3.55 -3.47
C GLN A 155 24.30 -2.50 -3.38
N ALA A 156 23.98 -1.21 -3.47
CA ALA A 156 24.97 -0.14 -3.40
C ALA A 156 25.51 0.07 -1.97
N VAL A 157 24.76 -0.33 -0.93
CA VAL A 157 25.24 -0.37 0.45
C VAL A 157 26.23 -1.53 0.65
N VAL A 158 25.91 -2.72 0.11
CA VAL A 158 26.77 -3.92 0.21
C VAL A 158 28.11 -3.74 -0.53
N ASP A 159 28.10 -3.11 -1.71
CA ASP A 159 29.32 -2.83 -2.50
C ASP A 159 30.28 -1.83 -1.83
N ILE A 160 29.76 -0.90 -1.02
CA ILE A 160 30.58 0.07 -0.28
C ILE A 160 31.21 -0.61 0.94
N MET A 161 30.48 -1.48 1.63
CA MET A 161 30.98 -2.18 2.82
C MET A 161 32.08 -3.20 2.47
N THR A 162 32.02 -3.86 1.32
CA THR A 162 33.03 -4.84 0.87
C THR A 162 34.30 -4.19 0.29
N ARG A 163 34.30 -2.89 -0.01
CA ARG A 163 35.48 -2.13 -0.47
C ARG A 163 36.22 -1.42 0.67
N ALA A 164 35.67 -1.45 1.87
CA ALA A 164 36.23 -0.78 3.05
C ALA A 164 37.05 -1.72 3.95
N ASP A 165 37.12 -3.00 3.60
CA ASP A 165 38.06 -4.02 4.12
C ASP A 165 39.14 -4.34 3.06
#